data_AF-A0A2G6JNX6-F1
#
_entry.id   AF-A0A2G6JNX6-F1
#
_cell.length_a   1.000
_cell.length_b   1.000
_cell.length_c   1.000
_cell.angle_alpha   90.00
_cell.angle_beta   90.00
_cell.angle_gamma   90.00
#
_symmetry.space_group_name_H-M   'P 1'
#
loop_
_entity.id
_entity.type
_entity.pdbx_description
1 polymer ?
#
loop_
_entity_poly.entity_id
_entity_poly.type
_entity_poly.pdbx_seq_one_letter_code
_entity_poly.pdbx_strand_id
1 'polypeptide(L)'
;MYKPYTLFIAFMMFFALQGCQIKNLKLGSKPDVESPTCRISNAHLDQVQQIETRFLSKPDQRSRIMQSAIRSKDNALLALLLSTPLSSTQQLQQAKRYYAKLVLYPHSSCPGDRYLDIRDQFTSTLLWMRAEHDNLLQENRTLHIKIDALTEIESDLNEEREEQK
;
A
#
# COMPACT_ATOMS: atom_id res chain seq x y z
N MET A 1 34.82 -5.15 -42.34
CA MET A 1 34.86 -3.89 -41.58
C MET A 1 33.68 -3.85 -40.60
N TYR A 2 33.86 -4.41 -39.40
CA TYR A 2 32.85 -4.30 -38.34
C TYR A 2 32.99 -2.95 -37.65
N LYS A 3 31.92 -2.16 -37.65
CA LYS A 3 31.90 -0.80 -37.07
C LYS A 3 32.14 -0.90 -35.55
N PRO A 4 33.03 -0.08 -34.96
CA PRO A 4 33.41 -0.16 -33.54
C PRO A 4 32.26 0.16 -32.57
N TYR A 5 31.13 0.67 -33.07
CA TYR A 5 29.97 1.05 -32.27
C TYR A 5 29.06 -0.13 -31.86
N THR A 6 29.04 -1.23 -32.62
CA THR A 6 28.18 -2.39 -32.28
C THR A 6 28.71 -3.18 -31.10
N LEU A 7 30.03 -3.19 -30.87
CA LEU A 7 30.64 -3.86 -29.72
C LEU A 7 30.40 -3.08 -28.42
N PHE A 8 30.33 -1.75 -28.50
CA PHE A 8 30.04 -0.88 -27.35
C PHE A 8 28.59 -1.02 -26.85
N ILE A 9 27.63 -1.17 -27.77
CA ILE A 9 26.22 -1.35 -27.42
C ILE A 9 25.98 -2.72 -26.77
N ALA A 10 26.66 -3.77 -27.25
CA ALA A 10 26.60 -5.11 -26.64
C ALA A 10 27.20 -5.13 -25.21
N PHE A 11 28.25 -4.34 -24.97
CA PHE A 11 28.86 -4.22 -23.65
C PHE A 11 27.96 -3.49 -22.64
N MET A 12 27.24 -2.45 -23.08
CA MET A 12 26.30 -1.67 -22.27
C MET A 12 25.08 -2.51 -21.81
N MET A 13 24.55 -3.39 -22.68
CA MET A 13 23.47 -4.32 -22.30
C MET A 13 23.89 -5.37 -21.27
N PHE A 14 25.17 -5.77 -21.26
CA PHE A 14 25.67 -6.74 -20.29
C PHE A 14 25.78 -6.16 -18.87
N PHE A 15 26.04 -4.84 -18.74
CA PHE A 15 26.05 -4.15 -17.45
C PHE A 15 24.64 -3.90 -16.88
N ALA A 16 23.63 -3.74 -17.74
CA ALA A 16 22.24 -3.57 -17.30
C ALA A 16 21.61 -4.85 -16.71
N LEU A 17 22.20 -6.02 -16.98
CA LEU A 17 21.76 -7.32 -16.45
C LEU A 17 22.45 -7.72 -15.15
N GLN A 18 23.43 -6.95 -14.66
CA GLN A 18 23.93 -7.13 -13.31
C GLN A 18 22.94 -6.49 -12.33
N GLY A 19 21.84 -7.22 -12.08
CA GLY A 19 20.92 -6.94 -11.00
C GLY A 19 21.71 -6.69 -9.71
N CYS A 20 21.34 -5.64 -9.01
CA CYS A 20 21.93 -5.27 -7.73
C CYS A 20 21.70 -6.43 -6.74
N GLN A 21 22.66 -7.36 -6.62
CA GLN A 21 22.72 -8.22 -5.45
C GLN A 21 23.08 -7.30 -4.29
N ILE A 22 22.07 -6.91 -3.51
CA ILE A 22 22.24 -6.25 -2.23
C ILE A 22 23.06 -7.20 -1.36
N LYS A 23 24.38 -7.03 -1.37
CA LYS A 23 25.27 -7.64 -0.39
C LYS A 23 24.83 -7.10 0.96
N ASN A 24 24.42 -8.00 1.85
CA ASN A 24 24.15 -7.70 3.24
C ASN A 24 25.29 -6.87 3.82
N LEU A 25 25.09 -5.55 3.93
CA LEU A 25 26.01 -4.66 4.63
C LEU A 25 25.99 -5.07 6.10
N LYS A 26 27.00 -5.81 6.54
CA LYS A 26 27.33 -5.91 7.97
C LYS A 26 27.76 -4.53 8.43
N LEU A 27 26.82 -3.79 9.01
CA LEU A 27 27.06 -2.51 9.64
C LEU A 27 27.90 -2.78 10.90
N GLY A 28 29.12 -2.22 10.93
CA GLY A 28 30.04 -2.34 12.06
C GLY A 28 29.39 -1.83 13.35
N SER A 29 29.46 -2.66 14.40
CA SER A 29 28.99 -2.32 15.74
C SER A 29 29.90 -1.26 16.36
N LYS A 30 29.38 -0.02 16.50
CA LYS A 30 29.93 0.96 17.44
C LYS A 30 29.45 0.61 18.87
N PRO A 31 30.25 0.88 19.90
CA PRO A 31 29.95 0.47 21.26
C PRO A 31 28.84 1.32 21.90
N ASP A 32 28.00 0.61 22.65
CA ASP A 32 27.03 0.97 23.68
C ASP A 32 26.82 2.48 23.94
N VAL A 33 25.87 3.06 23.21
CA VAL A 33 25.04 4.16 23.71
C VAL A 33 23.71 3.49 24.04
N GLU A 34 23.33 3.52 25.32
CA GLU A 34 22.09 3.00 25.92
C GLU A 34 21.05 2.65 24.85
N SER A 35 21.04 1.38 24.45
CA SER A 35 20.28 0.95 23.29
C SER A 35 18.78 1.17 23.55
N PRO A 36 18.07 1.94 22.70
CA PRO A 36 16.65 2.15 22.92
C PRO A 36 15.96 0.79 22.93
N THR A 37 15.11 0.55 23.94
CA THR A 37 14.38 -0.71 24.07
C THR A 37 13.36 -0.79 22.94
N CYS A 38 13.76 -1.40 21.82
CA CYS A 38 12.89 -1.56 20.66
C CYS A 38 11.65 -2.38 21.03
N ARG A 39 10.47 -1.90 20.64
CA ARG A 39 9.19 -2.55 20.99
C ARG A 39 8.98 -3.82 20.20
N ILE A 40 9.36 -3.81 18.93
CA ILE A 40 9.23 -4.90 17.98
C ILE A 40 10.62 -5.51 17.75
N SER A 41 10.76 -6.77 18.13
CA SER A 41 12.00 -7.52 17.86
C SER A 41 12.11 -7.88 16.38
N ASN A 42 13.35 -8.06 15.90
CA ASN A 42 13.57 -8.48 14.51
C ASN A 42 12.92 -9.82 14.19
N ALA A 43 12.97 -10.78 15.13
CA ALA A 43 12.33 -12.08 14.94
C ALA A 43 10.80 -11.96 14.82
N HIS A 44 10.18 -11.07 15.60
CA HIS A 44 8.74 -10.81 15.49
C HIS A 44 8.41 -10.12 14.17
N LEU A 45 9.21 -9.14 13.75
CA LEU A 45 9.07 -8.47 12.46
C LEU A 45 9.11 -9.49 11.30
N ASP A 46 10.13 -10.34 11.27
CA ASP A 46 10.30 -11.35 10.22
C ASP A 46 9.10 -12.30 10.18
N GLN A 47 8.61 -12.72 11.35
CA GLN A 47 7.44 -13.57 11.45
C GLN A 47 6.18 -12.90 10.88
N VAL A 48 5.89 -11.65 11.26
CA VAL A 48 4.68 -10.96 10.79
C VAL A 48 4.74 -10.67 9.29
N GLN A 49 5.91 -10.35 8.75
CA GLN A 49 6.11 -10.14 7.31
C GLN A 49 5.94 -11.42 6.50
N GLN A 50 6.41 -12.56 7.00
CA GLN A 50 6.17 -13.85 6.37
C GLN A 50 4.68 -14.22 6.35
N ILE A 51 3.95 -13.92 7.43
CA ILE A 51 2.51 -14.15 7.50
C ILE A 51 1.76 -13.19 6.55
N GLU A 52 2.13 -11.90 6.51
CA GLU A 52 1.56 -10.93 5.56
C GLU A 52 1.78 -11.39 4.11
N THR A 53 3.00 -11.82 3.78
CA THR A 53 3.32 -12.34 2.44
C THR A 53 2.42 -13.51 2.07
N ARG A 54 2.19 -14.44 3.00
CA ARG A 54 1.29 -15.59 2.80
C ARG A 54 -0.16 -15.14 2.64
N PHE A 55 -0.61 -14.16 3.43
CA PHE A 55 -1.95 -13.60 3.34
C PHE A 55 -2.21 -12.93 1.98
N LEU A 56 -1.21 -12.20 1.48
CA LEU A 56 -1.31 -11.52 0.18
C LEU A 56 -1.28 -12.50 -0.99
N SER A 57 -0.37 -13.50 -0.94
CA SER A 57 -0.14 -14.46 -2.02
C SER A 57 -1.15 -15.61 -2.10
N LYS A 58 -1.87 -15.93 -1.03
CA LYS A 58 -2.82 -17.06 -0.99
C LYS A 58 -4.23 -16.60 -0.61
N PRO A 59 -5.04 -16.12 -1.56
CA PRO A 59 -6.40 -15.65 -1.32
C PRO A 59 -7.27 -16.65 -0.55
N ASP A 60 -7.21 -17.93 -0.90
CA ASP A 60 -8.00 -19.00 -0.28
C ASP A 60 -7.68 -19.21 1.21
N GLN A 61 -6.49 -18.77 1.65
CA GLN A 61 -6.04 -18.92 3.04
C GLN A 61 -6.27 -17.66 3.88
N ARG A 62 -6.72 -16.54 3.29
CA ARG A 62 -6.86 -15.24 3.97
C ARG A 62 -7.75 -15.33 5.21
N SER A 63 -8.91 -15.97 5.10
CA SER A 63 -9.84 -16.13 6.22
C SER A 63 -9.21 -16.89 7.39
N ARG A 64 -8.50 -18.00 7.11
CA ARG A 64 -7.82 -18.78 8.15
C ARG A 64 -6.69 -18.00 8.81
N ILE A 65 -5.88 -17.29 8.02
CA ILE A 65 -4.77 -16.47 8.54
C ILE A 65 -5.32 -15.33 9.40
N MET A 66 -6.38 -14.65 8.97
CA MET A 66 -7.03 -13.60 9.75
C MET A 66 -7.59 -14.13 11.08
N GLN A 67 -8.29 -15.28 11.07
CA GLN A 67 -8.77 -15.92 12.29
C GLN A 67 -7.63 -16.29 13.24
N SER A 68 -6.51 -16.79 12.70
CA SER A 68 -5.31 -17.09 13.49
C SER A 68 -4.74 -15.83 14.14
N ALA A 69 -4.66 -14.72 13.40
CA ALA A 69 -4.18 -13.43 13.92
C ALA A 69 -5.10 -12.86 15.02
N ILE A 70 -6.42 -13.01 14.86
CA ILE A 70 -7.39 -12.59 15.88
C ILE A 70 -7.20 -13.40 17.17
N ARG A 71 -6.98 -14.71 17.05
CA ARG A 71 -6.76 -15.59 18.20
C ARG A 71 -5.44 -15.30 18.91
N SER A 72 -4.38 -14.97 18.17
CA SER A 72 -3.09 -14.62 18.76
C SER A 72 -3.10 -13.25 19.46
N LYS A 73 -4.09 -12.40 19.18
CA LYS A 73 -4.20 -11.02 19.69
C LYS A 73 -2.95 -10.17 19.39
N ASP A 74 -2.24 -10.52 18.32
CA ASP A 74 -1.05 -9.80 17.89
C ASP A 74 -1.47 -8.53 17.15
N ASN A 75 -1.38 -7.39 17.82
CA ASN A 75 -1.74 -6.09 17.26
C ASN A 75 -0.89 -5.73 16.03
N ALA A 76 0.39 -6.10 15.99
CA ALA A 76 1.26 -5.78 14.86
C ALA A 76 0.83 -6.56 13.62
N LEU A 77 0.56 -7.86 13.80
CA LEU A 77 0.04 -8.70 12.72
C LEU A 77 -1.33 -8.23 12.25
N LEU A 78 -2.27 -7.97 13.16
CA LEU A 78 -3.61 -7.49 12.82
C LEU A 78 -3.57 -6.15 12.08
N ALA A 79 -2.68 -5.23 12.49
CA ALA A 79 -2.48 -3.97 11.78
C ALA A 79 -1.99 -4.19 10.34
N LEU A 80 -1.01 -5.09 10.13
CA LEU A 80 -0.49 -5.40 8.80
C LEU A 80 -1.54 -6.06 7.90
N LEU A 81 -2.26 -7.06 8.40
CA LEU A 81 -3.25 -7.79 7.61
C LEU A 81 -4.46 -6.92 7.22
N LEU A 82 -4.74 -5.87 7.98
CA LEU A 82 -5.85 -4.94 7.73
C LEU A 82 -5.42 -3.66 6.98
N SER A 83 -4.12 -3.42 6.79
CA SER A 83 -3.55 -2.26 6.09
C SER A 83 -3.12 -2.55 4.65
N THR A 84 -3.69 -3.59 4.03
CA THR A 84 -3.39 -3.91 2.63
C THR A 84 -4.15 -2.97 1.67
N PRO A 85 -3.66 -2.73 0.44
CA PRO A 85 -4.34 -1.88 -0.54
C PRO A 85 -5.78 -2.29 -0.86
N LEU A 86 -6.10 -3.58 -0.74
CA LEU A 86 -7.43 -4.14 -0.99
C LEU A 86 -8.39 -4.04 0.22
N SER A 87 -7.90 -3.64 1.40
CA SER A 87 -8.69 -3.68 2.64
C SER A 87 -9.62 -2.50 2.74
N SER A 88 -10.93 -2.64 2.87
CA SER A 88 -11.94 -1.55 2.98
C SER A 88 -11.60 -0.40 3.95
N THR A 89 -12.30 0.74 3.84
CA THR A 89 -12.11 1.91 4.73
C THR A 89 -12.23 1.54 6.21
N GLN A 90 -13.20 0.70 6.56
CA GLN A 90 -13.39 0.20 7.92
C GLN A 90 -12.20 -0.65 8.39
N GLN A 91 -11.64 -1.49 7.52
CA GLN A 91 -10.45 -2.29 7.83
C GLN A 91 -9.22 -1.41 8.03
N LEU A 92 -9.00 -0.40 7.19
CA LEU A 92 -7.90 0.55 7.36
C LEU A 92 -8.02 1.35 8.66
N GLN A 93 -9.22 1.84 8.99
CA GLN A 93 -9.46 2.52 10.28
C GLN A 93 -9.18 1.58 11.46
N GLN A 94 -9.57 0.32 11.35
CA GLN A 94 -9.26 -0.68 12.38
C GLN A 94 -7.75 -0.95 12.45
N ALA A 95 -7.03 -0.97 11.32
CA ALA A 95 -5.58 -1.07 11.29
C ALA A 95 -4.91 0.10 12.04
N LYS A 96 -5.35 1.34 11.80
CA LYS A 96 -4.89 2.54 12.55
C LYS A 96 -5.04 2.38 14.06
N ARG A 97 -6.17 1.81 14.51
CA ARG A 97 -6.40 1.53 15.94
C ARG A 97 -5.43 0.48 16.49
N TYR A 98 -5.01 -0.49 15.69
CA TYR A 98 -4.00 -1.47 16.10
C TYR A 98 -2.60 -0.86 16.14
N TYR A 99 -2.21 -0.05 15.14
CA TYR A 99 -0.95 0.69 15.18
C TYR A 99 -0.84 1.60 16.40
N ALA A 100 -1.92 2.33 16.73
CA ALA A 100 -1.96 3.19 17.92
C ALA A 100 -1.71 2.46 19.25
N LYS A 101 -2.02 1.15 19.32
CA LYS A 101 -1.77 0.32 20.53
C LYS A 101 -0.32 -0.11 20.70
N LEU A 102 0.50 -0.03 19.64
CA LEU A 102 1.85 -0.56 19.67
C LEU A 102 2.83 0.34 20.43
N VAL A 103 2.57 1.66 20.49
CA VAL A 103 3.45 2.67 21.11
C VAL A 103 4.89 2.51 20.58
N LEU A 104 5.06 2.78 19.29
CA LEU A 104 6.31 2.56 18.56
C LEU A 104 7.34 3.66 18.84
N TYR A 105 8.63 3.29 18.87
CA TYR A 105 9.74 4.24 18.93
C TYR A 105 10.60 4.09 17.67
N PRO A 106 10.34 4.85 16.59
CA PRO A 106 10.95 4.64 15.26
C PRO A 106 12.40 5.16 15.18
N HIS A 107 13.25 4.76 16.14
CA HIS A 107 14.66 5.07 16.15
C HIS A 107 15.42 4.27 15.08
N SER A 108 16.56 4.79 14.61
CA SER A 108 17.37 4.15 13.56
C SER A 108 17.89 2.75 13.94
N SER A 109 18.05 2.49 15.24
CA SER A 109 18.44 1.20 15.80
C SER A 109 17.27 0.22 16.03
N CYS A 110 16.02 0.66 15.81
CA CYS A 110 14.80 -0.14 15.98
C CYS A 110 14.08 -0.32 14.65
N PRO A 111 14.58 -1.23 13.77
CA PRO A 111 14.03 -1.40 12.43
C PRO A 111 12.59 -1.90 12.43
N GLY A 112 12.19 -2.72 13.41
CA GLY A 112 10.79 -3.19 13.55
C GLY A 112 9.82 -2.06 13.85
N ASP A 113 10.14 -1.21 14.83
CA ASP A 113 9.32 -0.06 15.18
C ASP A 113 9.21 0.91 14.02
N ARG A 114 10.34 1.22 13.37
CA ARG A 114 10.38 2.08 12.18
C ARG A 114 9.58 1.51 11.03
N TYR A 115 9.65 0.20 10.80
CA TYR A 115 8.87 -0.46 9.76
C TYR A 115 7.37 -0.31 10.00
N LEU A 116 6.89 -0.58 11.22
CA LEU A 116 5.47 -0.47 11.54
C LEU A 116 4.98 0.99 11.55
N ASP A 117 5.83 1.93 11.92
CA ASP A 117 5.53 3.38 11.82
C ASP A 117 5.31 3.80 10.37
N ILE A 118 6.20 3.38 9.46
CA ILE A 118 6.03 3.62 8.01
C ILE A 118 4.75 2.98 7.49
N ARG A 119 4.42 1.77 7.96
CA ARG A 119 3.17 1.10 7.57
C ARG A 119 1.93 1.81 8.10
N ASP A 120 1.99 2.43 9.27
CA ASP A 120 0.92 3.26 9.80
C ASP A 120 0.71 4.54 8.95
N GLN A 121 1.81 5.18 8.53
CA GLN A 121 1.77 6.32 7.61
C GLN A 121 1.19 5.91 6.24
N PHE A 122 1.63 4.78 5.69
CA PHE A 122 1.08 4.23 4.46
C PHE A 122 -0.43 3.95 4.56
N THR A 123 -0.89 3.46 5.72
CA THR A 123 -2.32 3.25 6.00
C THR A 123 -3.11 4.56 5.94
N SER A 124 -2.55 5.66 6.44
CA SER A 124 -3.15 7.00 6.29
C SER A 124 -3.28 7.41 4.82
N THR A 125 -2.25 7.13 4.01
CA THR A 125 -2.29 7.39 2.56
C THR A 125 -3.37 6.55 1.87
N LEU A 126 -3.51 5.27 2.23
CA LEU A 126 -4.59 4.42 1.69
C LEU A 126 -5.99 4.96 2.05
N LEU A 127 -6.17 5.50 3.26
CA LEU A 127 -7.42 6.14 3.67
C LEU A 127 -7.72 7.38 2.83
N TRP A 128 -6.72 8.25 2.66
CA TRP A 128 -6.87 9.45 1.83
C TRP A 128 -7.22 9.10 0.38
N MET A 129 -6.52 8.16 -0.23
CA MET A 129 -6.81 7.73 -1.61
C MET A 129 -8.22 7.19 -1.79
N ARG A 130 -8.80 6.55 -0.76
CA ARG A 130 -10.20 6.12 -0.82
C ARG A 130 -11.20 7.25 -0.70
N ALA A 131 -10.96 8.18 0.21
CA ALA A 131 -11.81 9.35 0.32
C ALA A 131 -11.83 10.13 -1.01
N GLU A 132 -10.69 10.25 -1.67
CA GLU A 132 -10.58 10.89 -2.98
C GLU A 132 -11.33 10.10 -4.06
N HIS A 133 -11.14 8.78 -4.11
CA HIS A 133 -11.86 7.93 -5.06
C HIS A 133 -13.39 8.01 -4.89
N ASP A 134 -13.87 8.01 -3.65
CA ASP A 134 -15.30 8.10 -3.35
C ASP A 134 -15.86 9.49 -3.75
N ASN A 135 -15.09 10.56 -3.55
CA ASN A 135 -15.45 11.90 -4.03
C ASN A 135 -15.55 11.93 -5.56
N LEU A 136 -14.55 11.40 -6.26
CA LEU A 136 -14.55 11.35 -7.73
C LEU A 136 -15.74 10.53 -8.28
N LEU A 137 -16.11 9.43 -7.62
CA LEU A 137 -17.30 8.66 -7.99
C LEU A 137 -18.59 9.48 -7.82
N GLN A 138 -18.69 10.27 -6.76
CA GLN A 138 -19.84 11.14 -6.53
C GLN A 138 -19.92 12.27 -7.56
N GLU A 139 -18.80 12.91 -7.87
CA GLU A 139 -18.71 13.93 -8.91
C GLU A 139 -19.10 13.38 -10.28
N ASN A 140 -18.59 12.19 -10.63
CA ASN A 140 -18.90 11.54 -11.89
C ASN A 140 -20.40 11.21 -12.02
N ARG A 141 -21.04 10.68 -10.96
CA ARG A 141 -22.50 10.48 -10.93
C ARG A 141 -23.27 11.79 -11.10
N THR A 142 -22.82 12.85 -10.44
CA THR A 142 -23.46 14.17 -10.54
C THR A 142 -23.36 14.73 -11.96
N LEU A 143 -22.23 14.54 -12.62
CA LEU A 143 -22.04 14.94 -14.01
C LEU A 143 -22.92 14.13 -14.96
N HIS A 144 -23.04 12.81 -14.75
CA HIS A 144 -23.96 11.97 -15.54
C HIS A 144 -25.41 12.45 -15.45
N ILE A 145 -25.90 12.73 -14.25
CA ILE A 145 -27.27 13.27 -14.08
C ILE A 145 -27.47 14.58 -14.84
N LYS A 146 -26.46 15.47 -14.84
CA LYS A 146 -26.53 16.74 -15.59
C LYS A 146 -26.53 16.53 -17.10
N ILE A 147 -25.73 15.58 -17.59
CA ILE A 147 -25.70 15.23 -19.01
C ILE A 147 -27.07 14.71 -19.43
N ASP A 148 -27.62 13.75 -18.69
CA ASP A 148 -28.92 13.15 -19.02
C ASP A 148 -30.03 14.22 -19.05
N ALA A 149 -30.07 15.12 -18.07
CA ALA A 149 -31.04 16.22 -18.04
C ALA A 149 -30.86 17.21 -19.22
N LEU A 150 -29.61 17.52 -19.61
CA LEU A 150 -29.35 18.38 -20.76
C LEU A 150 -29.75 17.70 -22.07
N THR A 151 -29.52 16.39 -22.19
CA THR A 151 -29.92 15.60 -23.34
C THR A 151 -31.44 15.50 -23.46
N GLU A 152 -32.16 15.37 -22.35
CA GLU A 152 -33.63 15.41 -22.32
C GLU A 152 -34.14 16.77 -22.82
N ILE A 153 -33.62 17.89 -22.29
CA ILE A 153 -33.98 19.24 -22.75
C ILE A 153 -33.68 19.43 -24.24
N GLU A 154 -32.55 18.92 -24.74
CA GLU A 154 -32.21 19.01 -26.16
C GLU A 154 -33.20 18.22 -27.03
N SER A 155 -33.63 17.05 -26.57
CA SER A 155 -34.65 16.25 -27.24
C SER A 155 -35.97 17.00 -27.32
N ASP A 156 -36.45 17.54 -26.20
CA ASP A 156 -37.71 18.28 -26.12
C ASP A 156 -37.71 19.51 -27.03
N LEU A 157 -36.62 20.29 -27.02
CA LEU A 157 -36.47 21.47 -27.88
C LEU A 157 -36.41 21.12 -29.38
N ASN A 158 -35.88 19.96 -29.72
CA ASN A 158 -35.88 19.49 -31.11
C ASN A 158 -37.27 19.05 -31.55
N GLU A 159 -38.02 18.36 -30.70
CA GLU A 159 -39.42 17.98 -30.95
C GLU A 159 -40.30 19.23 -31.15
N GLU A 160 -40.20 20.22 -30.25
CA GLU A 160 -40.93 21.50 -30.40
C GLU A 160 -40.62 22.22 -31.73
N ARG A 161 -39.38 22.13 -32.21
CA ARG A 161 -38.96 22.75 -33.48
C ARG A 161 -39.49 22.00 -34.70
N GLU A 162 -39.65 20.68 -34.60
CA GLU A 162 -40.24 19.86 -35.65
C GLU A 162 -41.76 20.06 -35.75
N GLU A 163 -42.45 20.24 -34.62
CA GLU A 163 -43.91 20.49 -34.59
C GLU A 163 -44.31 21.88 -35.11
N GLN A 164 -43.40 22.87 -35.08
CA GLN A 164 -43.66 24.23 -35.59
C GLN A 164 -43.39 24.41 -37.10
N LYS A 165 -42.96 23.37 -37.81
CA LYS A 165 -42.73 23.37 -39.26
C LYS A 165 -43.88 22.73 -40.04
#